data_AF-A0A382BKR2-F1
#
_entry.id   AF-A0A382BKR2-F1
#
_cell.length_a   1.000
_cell.length_b   1.000
_cell.length_c   1.000
_cell.angle_alpha   90.00
_cell.angle_beta   90.00
_cell.angle_gamma   90.00
#
_symmetry.space_group_name_H-M   'P 1'
#
loop_
_entity.id
_entity.type
_entity.pdbx_description
1 polymer ?
#
loop_
_entity_poly.entity_id
_entity_poly.type
_entity_poly.pdbx_seq_one_letter_code
_entity_poly.pdbx_strand_id
1 'polypeptide(L)'
;APSIEKLQTISQKEIDGHLKRLSDVREQRDNGKVSDALKELTLASQTGENTFPLILKCVEAYSTLGEISDALRLSFGEQGDFGAF
;
A
#
# COMPACT_ATOMS: atom_id res chain seq x y z
N ALA A 1 35.36 -14.87 9.59
CA ALA A 1 34.18 -14.01 9.47
C ALA A 1 33.59 -13.82 10.86
N PRO A 2 33.05 -12.65 11.22
CA PRO A 2 32.37 -12.51 12.50
C PRO A 2 31.14 -13.42 12.52
N SER A 3 30.93 -14.11 13.65
CA SER A 3 29.76 -14.95 13.90
C SER A 3 28.52 -14.06 13.99
N ILE A 4 27.54 -14.23 13.09
CA ILE A 4 26.25 -13.53 13.21
C ILE A 4 25.43 -14.28 14.27
N GLU A 5 25.56 -13.88 15.53
CA GLU A 5 24.97 -14.62 16.67
C GLU A 5 23.45 -14.40 16.83
N LYS A 6 22.87 -13.37 16.18
CA LYS A 6 21.41 -13.19 16.16
C LYS A 6 20.98 -12.25 15.04
N LEU A 7 20.11 -12.76 14.15
CA LEU A 7 19.39 -11.89 13.22
C LEU A 7 18.38 -11.05 14.02
N GLN A 8 18.34 -9.75 13.73
CA GLN A 8 17.29 -8.87 14.25
C GLN A 8 15.96 -9.36 13.66
N THR A 9 15.04 -9.80 14.52
CA THR A 9 13.71 -10.32 14.11
C THR A 9 12.62 -9.42 14.69
N ILE A 10 11.52 -9.27 13.95
CA ILE A 10 10.34 -8.53 14.43
C ILE A 10 9.60 -9.41 15.42
N SER A 11 9.16 -8.83 16.55
CA SER A 11 8.42 -9.59 17.55
C SER A 11 7.00 -9.94 17.07
N GLN A 12 6.50 -11.12 17.43
CA GLN A 12 5.13 -11.54 17.06
C GLN A 12 4.07 -10.53 17.54
N LYS A 13 4.26 -9.99 18.75
CA LYS A 13 3.38 -8.97 19.33
C LYS A 13 3.26 -7.71 18.47
N GLU A 14 4.36 -7.26 17.85
CA GLU A 14 4.35 -6.09 16.97
C GLU A 14 3.62 -6.39 15.65
N ILE A 15 3.76 -7.61 15.12
CA ILE A 15 3.00 -8.07 13.94
C ILE A 15 1.50 -8.03 14.25
N ASP A 16 1.09 -8.65 15.36
CA ASP A 16 -0.31 -8.72 15.77
C ASP A 16 -0.88 -7.31 16.02
N GLY A 17 -0.10 -6.43 16.65
CA GLY A 17 -0.46 -5.03 16.86
C GLY A 17 -0.60 -4.23 15.57
N HIS A 18 0.22 -4.50 14.56
CA HIS A 18 0.08 -3.89 13.23
C HIS A 18 -1.19 -4.37 12.52
N LEU A 19 -1.43 -5.69 12.49
CA LEU A 19 -2.61 -6.27 11.86
C LEU A 19 -3.90 -5.77 12.50
N LYS A 20 -3.95 -5.67 13.84
CA LYS A 20 -5.10 -5.11 14.54
C LYS A 20 -5.37 -3.66 14.13
N ARG A 21 -4.35 -2.79 14.14
CA ARG A 21 -4.52 -1.39 13.70
C ARG A 21 -5.00 -1.29 12.26
N LEU A 22 -4.52 -2.17 11.38
CA LEU A 22 -4.96 -2.20 9.99
C LEU A 22 -6.44 -2.59 9.86
N SER A 23 -6.91 -3.57 10.65
CA SER A 23 -8.34 -3.93 10.74
C SER A 23 -9.17 -2.76 11.24
N ASP A 24 -8.76 -2.16 12.36
CA ASP A 24 -9.46 -1.05 12.99
C ASP A 24 -9.63 0.13 12.00
N VAL A 25 -8.59 0.47 11.22
CA VAL A 25 -8.67 1.51 10.17
C VAL A 25 -9.69 1.16 9.10
N ARG A 26 -9.70 -0.09 8.61
CA ARG A 26 -10.63 -0.54 7.56
C ARG A 26 -12.08 -0.56 8.02
N GLU A 27 -12.32 -0.88 9.29
CA GLU A 27 -13.65 -0.93 9.89
C GLU A 27 -14.23 0.46 10.16
N GLN A 28 -13.39 1.43 10.55
CA GLN A 28 -13.84 2.75 11.02
C GLN A 28 -13.97 3.81 9.91
N ARG A 29 -13.28 3.62 8.79
CA ARG A 29 -13.26 4.59 7.68
C ARG A 29 -14.54 4.57 6.84
N ASP A 30 -14.72 5.61 6.06
CA ASP A 30 -15.74 5.65 5.01
C ASP A 30 -15.28 4.83 3.80
N ASN A 31 -15.77 3.58 3.71
CA ASN A 31 -15.41 2.67 2.64
C ASN A 31 -15.90 3.11 1.25
N GLY A 32 -16.94 3.95 1.18
CA GLY A 32 -17.39 4.55 -0.09
C GLY A 32 -16.34 5.52 -0.63
N LYS A 33 -15.90 6.47 0.22
CA LYS A 33 -14.86 7.44 -0.14
C LYS A 33 -13.55 6.78 -0.55
N VAL A 34 -13.15 5.72 0.16
CA VAL A 34 -11.95 4.94 -0.21
C VAL A 34 -12.12 4.29 -1.58
N SER A 35 -13.25 3.63 -1.82
CA SER A 35 -13.51 2.98 -3.11
C SER A 35 -13.45 3.97 -4.26
N ASP A 36 -14.04 5.15 -4.09
CA ASP A 36 -14.07 6.17 -5.14
C ASP A 36 -12.69 6.79 -5.37
N ALA A 37 -11.95 7.12 -4.30
CA ALA A 37 -10.59 7.64 -4.42
C ALA A 37 -9.64 6.66 -5.12
N LEU A 38 -9.70 5.36 -4.77
CA LEU A 38 -8.87 4.33 -5.39
C LEU A 38 -9.23 4.13 -6.87
N LYS A 39 -10.52 4.15 -7.25
CA LYS A 39 -10.95 4.07 -8.65
C LYS A 39 -10.42 5.23 -9.49
N GLU A 40 -10.51 6.45 -8.97
CA GLU A 40 -9.97 7.63 -9.65
C GLU A 40 -8.46 7.53 -9.83
N LEU A 41 -7.73 7.08 -8.79
CA LEU A 41 -6.29 6.86 -8.88
C LEU A 41 -5.94 5.83 -9.95
N THR A 42 -6.65 4.69 -9.98
CA THR A 42 -6.47 3.67 -11.02
C THR A 42 -6.72 4.24 -12.41
N LEU A 43 -7.79 5.01 -12.63
CA LEU A 43 -8.06 5.62 -13.93
C LEU A 43 -6.94 6.59 -14.36
N ALA A 44 -6.53 7.51 -13.48
CA ALA A 44 -5.46 8.47 -13.78
C ALA A 44 -4.13 7.79 -14.10
N SER A 45 -3.82 6.69 -13.40
CA SER A 45 -2.63 5.90 -13.69
C SER A 45 -2.66 5.20 -15.05
N GLN A 46 -3.84 5.00 -15.66
CA GLN A 46 -3.99 4.42 -16.99
C GLN A 46 -3.94 5.48 -18.11
N THR A 47 -4.35 6.71 -17.80
CA THR A 47 -4.43 7.83 -18.76
C THR A 47 -3.15 8.66 -18.84
N GLY A 48 -2.21 8.47 -17.90
CA GLY A 48 -0.97 9.25 -17.81
C GLY A 48 -1.15 10.61 -17.15
N GLU A 49 -2.28 10.84 -16.48
CA GLU A 49 -2.52 12.02 -15.67
C GLU A 49 -1.61 12.05 -14.41
N ASN A 50 -1.45 13.22 -13.80
CA ASN A 50 -0.67 13.33 -12.57
C ASN A 50 -1.37 12.57 -11.44
N THR A 51 -0.73 11.49 -10.96
CA THR A 51 -1.25 10.63 -9.90
C THR A 51 -1.11 11.23 -8.51
N PHE A 52 -0.21 12.20 -8.31
CA PHE A 52 0.11 12.72 -6.98
C PHE A 52 -1.09 13.35 -6.24
N PRO A 53 -1.93 14.20 -6.88
CA PRO A 53 -3.15 14.71 -6.25
C PRO A 53 -4.12 13.60 -5.83
N LEU A 54 -4.20 12.50 -6.59
CA LEU A 54 -5.11 11.40 -6.29
C LEU A 54 -4.55 10.47 -5.20
N ILE A 55 -3.23 10.37 -5.07
CA ILE A 55 -2.60 9.72 -3.91
C ILE A 55 -2.96 10.49 -2.63
N LEU A 56 -2.90 11.82 -2.64
CA LEU A 56 -3.33 12.64 -1.50
C LEU A 56 -4.81 12.40 -1.17
N LYS A 57 -5.68 12.37 -2.19
CA LYS A 57 -7.10 12.04 -2.01
C LYS A 57 -7.30 10.66 -1.39
N CYS A 58 -6.53 9.66 -1.79
CA CYS A 58 -6.60 8.31 -1.20
C CYS A 58 -6.18 8.32 0.28
N VAL A 59 -5.12 9.05 0.63
CA VAL A 59 -4.64 9.18 2.01
C VAL A 59 -5.67 9.91 2.88
N GLU A 60 -6.25 11.01 2.40
CA GLU A 60 -7.32 11.76 3.08
C GLU A 60 -8.58 10.91 3.29
N ALA A 61 -8.88 10.00 2.36
CA ALA A 61 -9.95 9.03 2.48
C ALA A 61 -9.63 7.87 3.46
N TYR A 62 -8.43 7.83 4.07
CA TYR A 62 -7.95 6.73 4.92
C TYR A 62 -7.77 5.39 4.17
N SER A 63 -7.32 5.46 2.92
CA SER A 63 -6.79 4.29 2.21
C SER A 63 -5.47 3.84 2.83
N THR A 64 -5.24 2.54 2.87
CA THR A 64 -3.98 1.97 3.36
C THR A 64 -2.90 2.04 2.27
N LEU A 65 -1.63 1.99 2.67
CA LEU A 65 -0.52 1.93 1.72
C LEU A 65 -0.68 0.75 0.74
N GLY A 66 -1.07 -0.41 1.26
CA GLY A 66 -1.28 -1.61 0.44
C GLY A 66 -2.33 -1.40 -0.64
N GLU A 67 -3.48 -0.80 -0.30
CA GLU A 67 -4.56 -0.54 -1.27
C GLU A 67 -4.15 0.47 -2.35
N ILE A 68 -3.41 1.52 -1.98
CA ILE A 68 -2.86 2.49 -2.95
C ILE A 68 -1.85 1.79 -3.87
N SER A 69 -0.95 0.98 -3.31
CA SER A 69 0.01 0.21 -4.10
C SER A 69 -0.69 -0.78 -5.03
N ASP A 70 -1.74 -1.47 -4.58
CA ASP A 70 -2.53 -2.39 -5.40
C ASP A 70 -3.22 -1.67 -6.55
N ALA A 71 -3.81 -0.49 -6.29
CA ALA A 71 -4.44 0.33 -7.34
C ALA A 71 -3.43 0.73 -8.44
N LEU A 72 -2.19 1.05 -8.07
CA LEU A 72 -1.13 1.38 -9.01
C LEU A 72 -0.56 0.14 -9.72
N ARG A 73 -0.47 -1.01 -9.03
CA ARG A 73 -0.06 -2.30 -9.62
C ARG A 73 -0.99 -2.73 -10.75
N LEU A 74 -2.29 -2.43 -10.66
CA LEU A 74 -3.24 -2.74 -11.74
C LEU A 74 -2.94 -2.01 -13.05
N SER A 75 -2.35 -0.80 -12.99
CA SER A 75 -2.00 -0.04 -14.19
C SER A 75 -0.54 -0.27 -14.63
N PHE A 76 0.39 -0.18 -13.68
CA PHE A 76 1.82 -0.20 -13.98
C PHE A 76 2.47 -1.58 -13.88
N GLY A 77 1.79 -2.54 -13.26
CA GLY A 77 2.36 -3.83 -12.89
C GLY A 77 3.32 -3.72 -11.72
N GLU A 78 4.18 -4.73 -11.58
CA GLU A 78 5.25 -4.78 -10.59
C GLU A 78 6.60 -4.79 -11.30
N GLN A 79 7.60 -4.18 -10.67
CA GLN A 79 8.97 -4.28 -11.15
C GLN A 79 9.44 -5.73 -10.98
N GLY A 80 9.60 -6.45 -12.09
CA GLY A 80 10.18 -7.78 -12.10
C GLY A 80 11.68 -7.76 -11.77
N ASP A 81 12.20 -8.92 -11.38
CA ASP A 81 13.63 -9.10 -11.14
C ASP A 81 14.39 -8.94 -12.47
N PHE A 82 15.37 -8.03 -12.51
CA PHE A 82 16.26 -7.85 -13.67
C PHE A 82 17.35 -8.95 -13.66
N GLY A 83 16.94 -10.22 -13.56
CA GLY A 83 17.83 -11.37 -13.58
C GLY A 83 18.13 -11.83 -15.00
N ALA A 84 18.89 -11.05 -15.79
CA ALA A 84 19.59 -11.51 -16.99
C ALA A 84 20.63 -10.48 -17.50
N PHE A 85 21.56 -10.06 -16.65
CA PHE A 85 22.93 -9.69 -17.02
C PHE A 85 23.88 -10.08 -15.90
#